data_AF-A0A7J7SAW9-F1
#
_entry.id   AF-A0A7J7SAW9-F1
#
_cell.length_a   1.000
_cell.length_b   1.000
_cell.length_c   1.000
_cell.angle_alpha   90.00
_cell.angle_beta   90.00
_cell.angle_gamma   90.00
#
_symmetry.space_group_name_H-M   'P 1'
#
loop_
_entity.id
_entity.type
_entity.pdbx_description
1 polymer ?
#
loop_
_entity_poly.entity_id
_entity_poly.type
_entity_poly.pdbx_seq_one_letter_code
_entity_poly.pdbx_strand_id
1 'polypeptide(L)'
;MNRLTDALYMVRFKGTTAQFSCFQPNCLLPASRHYWTYPGSLTTPPLSESVTWIVLREPISISERQMEKFRGLHFTSVDDERIHMVNNFRPPQPLMGRLVKASFRA
;
A
#
# COMPACT_ATOMS: atom_id res chain seq x y z
N MET A 1 -4.38 7.74 -10.38
CA MET A 1 -4.46 8.10 -8.95
C MET A 1 -5.68 8.96 -8.58
N ASN A 2 -6.01 10.04 -9.29
CA ASN A 2 -7.16 10.93 -8.95
C ASN A 2 -8.47 10.20 -8.63
N ARG A 3 -8.91 9.30 -9.51
CA ARG A 3 -10.15 8.53 -9.30
C ARG A 3 -10.19 7.75 -7.98
N LEU A 4 -9.05 7.19 -7.57
CA LEU A 4 -8.94 6.45 -6.31
C LEU A 4 -9.02 7.43 -5.14
N THR A 5 -8.24 8.51 -5.17
CA THR A 5 -8.22 9.47 -4.06
C THR A 5 -9.52 10.24 -3.92
N ASP A 6 -10.27 10.48 -4.99
CA ASP A 6 -11.60 11.07 -4.96
C ASP A 6 -12.64 10.15 -4.27
N ALA A 7 -12.50 8.84 -4.43
CA ALA A 7 -13.37 7.86 -3.78
C ALA A 7 -13.13 7.72 -2.26
N LEU A 8 -11.96 8.12 -1.76
CA LEU A 8 -11.58 7.94 -0.34
C LEU A 8 -12.54 8.63 0.64
N TYR A 9 -13.19 9.72 0.23
CA TYR A 9 -14.18 10.40 1.06
C TYR A 9 -15.37 9.50 1.40
N MET A 10 -15.81 8.67 0.46
CA MET A 10 -16.94 7.75 0.64
C MET A 10 -16.62 6.60 1.59
N VAL A 11 -15.33 6.29 1.76
CA VAL A 11 -14.84 5.20 2.61
C VAL A 11 -13.98 5.69 3.77
N ARG A 12 -14.21 6.92 4.22
CA ARG A 12 -13.35 7.60 5.22
C ARG A 12 -13.44 7.03 6.64
N PHE A 13 -14.44 6.21 6.93
CA PHE A 13 -14.65 5.58 8.23
C PHE A 13 -14.54 4.05 8.13
N LYS A 14 -14.07 3.41 9.20
CA LYS A 14 -13.96 1.95 9.26
C LYS A 14 -15.31 1.27 8.96
N GLY A 15 -15.26 0.19 8.18
CA GLY A 15 -16.43 -0.61 7.81
C GLY A 15 -17.26 -0.05 6.65
N THR A 16 -16.98 1.17 6.20
CA THR A 16 -17.65 1.73 5.01
C THR A 16 -17.04 1.19 3.72
N THR A 17 -17.87 1.02 2.69
CA THR A 17 -17.46 0.52 1.37
C THR A 17 -18.16 1.31 0.27
N ALA A 18 -17.57 1.32 -0.94
CA ALA A 18 -18.14 1.97 -2.12
C ALA A 18 -17.86 1.13 -3.36
N GLN A 19 -18.78 1.17 -4.34
CA GLN A 19 -18.56 0.51 -5.62
C GLN A 19 -17.43 1.20 -6.39
N PHE A 20 -16.47 0.42 -6.89
CA PHE A 20 -15.31 0.94 -7.61
C PHE A 20 -15.01 0.11 -8.86
N SER A 21 -15.92 0.16 -9.84
CA SER A 21 -15.85 -0.62 -11.09
C SER A 21 -14.89 0.00 -12.13
N CYS A 22 -14.50 -0.77 -13.16
CA CYS A 22 -13.71 -0.26 -14.30
C CYS A 22 -12.38 0.43 -13.91
N PHE A 23 -11.72 -0.02 -12.84
CA PHE A 23 -10.42 0.50 -12.44
C PHE A 23 -9.31 -0.41 -12.97
N GLN A 24 -8.37 0.14 -13.75
CA GLN A 24 -7.23 -0.61 -14.29
C GLN A 24 -6.02 -0.47 -13.36
N PRO A 25 -5.57 -1.54 -12.67
CA PRO A 25 -4.45 -1.44 -11.73
C PRO A 25 -3.12 -1.07 -12.39
N ASN A 26 -2.95 -1.38 -13.67
CA ASN A 26 -1.73 -1.08 -14.42
C ASN A 26 -1.38 0.42 -14.44
N CYS A 27 -2.36 1.31 -14.22
CA CYS A 27 -2.13 2.75 -14.10
C CYS A 27 -1.38 3.16 -12.81
N LEU A 28 -1.17 2.22 -11.89
CA LEU A 28 -0.40 2.38 -10.65
C LEU A 28 0.98 1.74 -10.74
N LEU A 29 1.40 1.29 -11.92
CA LEU A 29 2.72 0.71 -12.10
C LEU A 29 3.67 1.77 -12.69
N PRO A 30 4.95 1.79 -12.29
CA PRO A 30 5.98 2.60 -12.94
C PRO A 30 6.22 2.14 -14.38
N ALA A 31 7.03 2.89 -15.14
CA ALA A 31 7.39 2.52 -16.50
C ALA A 31 8.26 1.25 -16.53
N SER A 32 9.30 1.19 -15.69
CA SER A 32 10.14 0.00 -15.59
C SER A 32 9.46 -1.14 -14.84
N ARG A 33 9.91 -2.36 -15.16
CA ARG A 33 9.52 -3.59 -14.47
C ARG A 33 10.68 -4.19 -13.69
N HIS A 34 11.75 -3.44 -13.47
CA HIS A 34 12.84 -3.90 -12.61
C HIS A 34 12.39 -4.05 -11.15
N TYR A 35 12.83 -5.11 -10.48
CA TYR A 35 12.39 -5.43 -9.12
C TYR A 35 13.47 -6.12 -8.29
N TRP A 36 13.27 -6.10 -6.98
CA TRP A 36 13.87 -7.02 -6.02
C TRP A 36 12.88 -8.09 -5.59
N THR A 37 13.37 -9.28 -5.25
CA THR A 37 12.53 -10.38 -4.76
C THR A 37 13.20 -11.18 -3.64
N TYR A 38 12.38 -11.62 -2.67
CA TYR A 38 12.80 -12.42 -1.52
C TYR A 38 11.61 -13.17 -0.90
N PRO A 39 11.81 -14.33 -0.25
CA PRO A 39 10.78 -14.99 0.54
C PRO A 39 10.53 -14.24 1.86
N GLY A 40 9.26 -14.04 2.20
CA GLY A 40 8.85 -13.33 3.41
C GLY A 40 7.43 -13.66 3.83
N SER A 41 6.81 -12.72 4.53
CA SER A 41 5.49 -12.89 5.14
C SER A 41 4.54 -11.75 4.84
N LEU A 42 3.30 -11.93 5.26
CA LEU A 42 2.35 -10.83 5.42
C LEU A 42 2.90 -9.80 6.42
N THR A 43 2.66 -8.52 6.15
CA THR A 43 3.07 -7.42 7.05
C THR A 43 2.01 -7.09 8.12
N THR A 44 0.84 -7.73 8.04
CA THR A 44 -0.25 -7.64 9.02
C THR A 44 -0.58 -9.04 9.56
N PRO A 45 -1.16 -9.16 10.77
CA PRO A 45 -1.63 -10.44 11.30
C PRO A 45 -2.45 -11.22 10.26
N PRO A 46 -2.24 -12.54 10.12
CA PRO A 46 -1.48 -13.43 11.02
C PRO A 46 0.05 -13.50 10.78
N LEU A 47 0.62 -12.63 9.94
CA LEU A 47 2.08 -12.62 9.65
C LEU A 47 2.61 -13.92 9.01
N SER A 48 1.76 -14.67 8.31
CA SER A 48 2.13 -15.95 7.67
C SER A 48 3.31 -15.82 6.70
N GLU A 49 4.29 -16.71 6.82
CA GLU A 49 5.49 -16.79 5.98
C GLU A 49 5.22 -17.51 4.65
N SER A 50 4.27 -16.98 3.89
CA SER A 50 3.77 -17.59 2.65
C SER A 50 3.88 -16.65 1.45
N VAL A 51 4.67 -15.57 1.55
CA VAL A 51 4.74 -14.51 0.53
C VAL A 51 6.08 -14.55 -0.18
N THR A 52 6.04 -14.57 -1.52
CA THR A 52 7.21 -14.20 -2.34
C THR A 52 7.08 -12.72 -2.69
N TRP A 53 7.94 -11.88 -2.11
CA TRP A 53 7.89 -10.44 -2.35
C TRP A 53 8.44 -10.09 -3.73
N ILE A 54 7.77 -9.16 -4.42
CA ILE A 54 8.27 -8.48 -5.62
C ILE A 54 8.14 -6.98 -5.36
N VAL A 55 9.26 -6.30 -5.15
CA VAL A 55 9.33 -4.86 -4.87
C VAL A 55 9.91 -4.17 -6.09
N LEU A 56 9.09 -3.39 -6.79
CA LEU A 56 9.53 -2.65 -7.98
C LEU A 56 10.60 -1.61 -7.62
N ARG A 57 11.62 -1.49 -8.47
CA ARG A 57 12.76 -0.58 -8.29
C ARG A 57 12.34 0.88 -8.37
N GLU A 58 11.51 1.19 -9.36
CA GLU A 58 11.04 2.56 -9.62
C GLU A 58 9.76 2.83 -8.83
N PRO A 59 9.70 3.94 -8.06
CA PRO A 59 8.45 4.37 -7.45
C PRO A 59 7.54 5.02 -8.50
N ILE A 60 6.25 5.11 -8.17
CA ILE A 60 5.34 6.04 -8.84
C ILE A 60 5.26 7.34 -8.02
N SER A 61 5.03 8.46 -8.69
CA SER A 61 4.82 9.75 -8.04
C SER A 61 3.33 10.04 -7.85
N ILE A 62 2.99 10.62 -6.70
CA ILE A 62 1.66 11.21 -6.43
C ILE A 62 1.86 12.62 -5.90
N SER A 63 0.86 13.49 -6.05
CA SER A 63 0.93 14.84 -5.49
C SER A 63 0.70 14.84 -3.98
N GLU A 64 1.17 15.90 -3.31
CA GLU A 64 0.92 16.09 -1.88
C GLU A 64 -0.58 16.10 -1.55
N ARG A 65 -1.38 16.81 -2.37
CA ARG A 65 -2.85 16.79 -2.27
C ARG A 65 -3.46 15.38 -2.35
N GLN A 66 -2.87 14.49 -3.15
CA GLN A 66 -3.32 13.10 -3.20
C GLN A 66 -2.93 12.34 -1.92
N MET A 67 -1.73 12.58 -1.39
CA MET A 67 -1.27 11.99 -0.13
C MET A 67 -2.13 12.42 1.08
N GLU A 68 -2.50 13.70 1.16
CA GLU A 68 -3.38 14.24 2.20
C GLU A 68 -4.73 13.52 2.24
N LYS A 69 -5.28 13.14 1.07
CA LYS A 69 -6.54 12.37 1.01
C LYS A 69 -6.43 11.00 1.66
N PHE A 70 -5.27 10.33 1.57
CA PHE A 70 -5.03 9.08 2.32
C PHE A 70 -4.97 9.34 3.82
N ARG A 71 -4.25 10.40 4.24
CA ARG A 71 -4.14 10.79 5.66
C ARG A 71 -5.45 11.26 6.28
N GLY A 72 -6.43 11.63 5.45
CA GLY A 72 -7.80 11.99 5.88
C GLY A 72 -8.72 10.80 6.19
N LEU A 73 -8.28 9.55 5.95
CA LEU A 73 -9.02 8.35 6.36
C LEU A 73 -8.97 8.15 7.88
N HIS A 74 -9.88 7.35 8.43
CA HIS A 74 -9.96 7.04 9.86
C HIS A 74 -9.88 5.53 10.13
N PHE A 75 -9.18 5.16 11.20
CA PHE A 75 -9.20 3.80 11.76
C PHE A 75 -10.51 3.47 12.47
N THR A 76 -11.33 4.47 12.76
CA THR A 76 -12.53 4.37 13.58
C THR A 76 -13.81 4.51 12.76
N SER A 77 -14.92 4.02 13.32
CA SER A 77 -16.24 4.04 12.69
C SER A 77 -16.88 5.43 12.80
N VAL A 78 -18.10 5.61 12.28
CA VAL A 78 -18.79 6.92 12.29
C VAL A 78 -19.09 7.40 13.72
N ASP A 79 -19.46 6.48 14.61
CA ASP A 79 -19.91 6.78 15.97
C ASP A 79 -18.77 6.82 17.01
N ASP A 80 -17.56 6.48 16.59
CA ASP A 80 -16.37 6.40 17.44
C ASP A 80 -15.60 7.74 17.46
N GLU A 81 -14.73 7.93 18.46
CA GLU A 81 -13.74 9.01 18.43
C GLU A 81 -12.87 8.91 17.18
N ARG A 82 -12.60 10.05 16.53
CA ARG A 82 -11.89 10.08 15.25
C ARG A 82 -10.39 9.85 15.45
N ILE A 83 -9.88 8.73 14.91
CA ILE A 83 -8.45 8.44 14.86
C ILE A 83 -8.03 8.33 13.40
N HIS A 84 -7.17 9.25 12.95
CA HIS A 84 -6.69 9.26 11.58
C HIS A 84 -5.87 7.99 11.25
N MET A 85 -6.10 7.44 10.06
CA MET A 85 -5.39 6.28 9.53
C MET A 85 -4.03 6.70 8.97
N VAL A 86 -3.09 6.99 9.87
CA VAL A 86 -1.70 7.32 9.55
C VAL A 86 -0.76 6.30 10.20
N ASN A 87 0.49 6.25 9.73
CA ASN A 87 1.52 5.35 10.25
C ASN A 87 1.09 3.86 10.25
N ASN A 88 0.26 3.48 9.29
CA ASN A 88 -0.28 2.13 9.11
C ASN A 88 0.72 1.20 8.37
N PHE A 89 1.97 1.20 8.81
CA PHE A 89 3.04 0.38 8.26
C PHE A 89 3.74 -0.42 9.36
N ARG A 90 4.35 -1.54 8.99
CA ARG A 90 5.22 -2.33 9.87
C ARG A 90 6.68 -1.94 9.62
N PRO A 91 7.51 -1.74 10.67
CA PRO A 91 8.94 -1.49 10.50
C PRO A 91 9.67 -2.64 9.79
N PRO A 92 10.82 -2.39 9.16
CA PRO A 92 11.69 -3.45 8.65
C PRO A 92 11.98 -4.51 9.71
N GLN A 93 11.97 -5.77 9.30
CA GLN A 93 12.22 -6.92 10.17
C GLN A 93 13.61 -7.53 9.86
N PRO A 94 14.20 -8.30 10.79
CA PRO A 94 15.51 -8.90 10.58
C PRO A 94 15.60 -9.73 9.29
N LEU A 95 16.71 -9.59 8.54
CA LEU A 95 16.89 -10.31 7.28
C LEU A 95 17.09 -11.82 7.48
N MET A 96 17.64 -12.24 8.61
CA MET A 96 17.89 -13.65 8.96
C MET A 96 18.58 -14.45 7.84
N GLY A 97 19.60 -13.86 7.21
CA GLY A 97 20.40 -14.51 6.16
C GLY A 97 19.69 -14.73 4.83
N ARG A 98 18.45 -14.25 4.65
CA ARG A 98 17.73 -14.36 3.38
C ARG A 98 18.44 -13.60 2.27
N LEU A 99 18.50 -14.22 1.09
CA LEU A 99 19.04 -13.60 -0.11
C LEU A 99 17.97 -12.74 -0.81
N VAL A 100 18.31 -11.48 -1.06
CA VAL A 100 17.52 -10.59 -1.92
C VAL A 100 18.10 -10.64 -3.33
N LYS A 101 17.27 -11.00 -4.32
CA LYS A 101 17.67 -11.04 -5.74
C LYS A 101 17.19 -9.77 -6.43
N ALA A 102 17.95 -9.28 -7.41
CA ALA A 102 17.56 -8.17 -8.27
C ALA A 102 17.39 -8.66 -9.72
N SER A 103 16.41 -8.10 -10.43
CA SER A 103 16.17 -8.41 -11.85
C SER A 103 17.04 -7.58 -12.81
N PHE A 104 18.02 -6.84 -12.29
CA PHE A 104 18.81 -5.85 -13.01
C PHE A 104 20.23 -5.81 -12.44
N ARG A 105 21.16 -5.25 -13.20
CA ARG A 105 22.50 -4.90 -12.72
C ARG A 105 22.52 -3.40 -12.43
N ALA A 106 23.14 -3.03 -11.32
CA ALA A 106 23.30 -1.64 -10.90
C ALA A 106 24.73 -1.17 -11.18
#